data_AF-A0A821GWE8-F1
#
_entry.id   AF-A0A821GWE8-F1
#
_cell.length_a   1.000
_cell.length_b   1.000
_cell.length_c   1.000
_cell.angle_alpha   90.00
_cell.angle_beta   90.00
_cell.angle_gamma   90.00
#
_symmetry.space_group_name_H-M   'P 1'
#
loop_
_entity.id
_entity.type
_entity.pdbx_description
1 polymer ?
#
loop_
_entity_poly.entity_id
_entity_poly.type
_entity_poly.pdbx_seq_one_letter_code
_entity_poly.pdbx_strand_id
1 'polypeptide(L)'
;MLYCYEANITDAPLKCYGKSASCRLINDLTYSFITIIIPLILMIIFGLLTISHVHHVHNRIHHTISGLKNMPSTPKELHAKKIDRNLLRMLIIQVFLLTILCIPQVIEKFHVTLKPFGTESELEDAIKTFLYNVEILLAFIASSMPFYIYTLAGGNLFRKGFLDLIRRITNNH
;
A
#
# COMPACT_ATOMS: atom_id res chain seq x y z
N MET A 1 -8.37 -1.79 32.01
CA MET A 1 -9.26 -0.93 31.21
C MET A 1 -8.54 0.38 30.93
N LEU A 2 -7.98 0.55 29.73
CA LEU A 2 -7.45 1.84 29.28
C LEU A 2 -8.60 2.63 28.65
N TYR A 3 -9.32 3.40 29.46
CA TYR A 3 -10.35 4.33 28.97
C TYR A 3 -9.65 5.50 28.26
N CYS A 4 -9.33 5.31 26.98
CA CYS A 4 -8.73 6.34 26.12
C CYS A 4 -9.77 7.16 25.34
N TYR A 5 -11.02 6.69 25.25
CA TYR A 5 -12.06 7.29 24.41
C TYR A 5 -13.14 7.95 25.25
N GLU A 6 -13.50 9.18 24.90
CA GLU A 6 -14.61 9.92 25.51
C GLU A 6 -15.47 10.44 24.36
N ALA A 7 -16.78 10.16 24.39
CA ALA A 7 -17.67 10.33 23.23
C ALA A 7 -18.10 11.80 22.97
N ASN A 8 -17.52 12.77 23.67
CA ASN A 8 -18.03 14.14 23.66
C ASN A 8 -16.96 15.17 24.10
N ILE A 9 -15.81 15.19 23.41
CA ILE A 9 -14.83 16.28 23.56
C ILE A 9 -15.23 17.39 22.59
N THR A 10 -15.69 18.53 23.13
CA THR A 10 -15.88 19.77 22.35
C THR A 10 -14.54 20.18 21.75
N ASP A 11 -14.51 20.49 20.45
CA ASP A 11 -13.31 20.87 19.67
C ASP A 11 -12.40 19.71 19.20
N ALA A 12 -12.89 18.47 19.21
CA ALA A 12 -12.21 17.36 18.54
C ALA A 12 -12.81 17.07 17.15
N PRO A 13 -12.00 16.73 16.12
CA PRO A 13 -12.51 16.50 14.77
C PRO A 13 -13.36 15.22 14.63
N LEU A 14 -13.36 14.33 15.64
CA LEU A 14 -14.28 13.19 15.72
C LEU A 14 -14.91 13.08 17.11
N LYS A 15 -16.16 12.62 17.15
CA LYS A 15 -16.91 12.36 18.39
C LYS A 15 -16.25 11.34 19.31
N CYS A 16 -15.39 10.47 18.79
CA CYS A 16 -14.63 9.49 19.57
C CYS A 16 -13.13 9.78 19.50
N TYR A 17 -12.69 10.88 20.11
CA TYR A 17 -11.28 11.26 20.11
C TYR A 17 -10.59 10.94 21.43
N GLY A 18 -9.31 10.60 21.37
CA GLY A 18 -8.49 10.30 22.54
C GLY A 18 -8.45 11.46 23.55
N LYS A 19 -8.77 11.18 24.83
CA LYS A 19 -8.82 12.16 25.93
C LYS A 19 -7.47 12.81 26.23
N SER A 20 -6.39 12.02 26.20
CA SER A 20 -5.03 12.48 26.50
C SER A 20 -4.16 12.47 25.25
N ALA A 21 -3.20 13.40 25.18
CA ALA A 21 -2.18 13.43 24.12
C ALA A 21 -1.46 12.07 24.00
N SER A 22 -1.19 11.42 25.14
CA SER A 22 -0.59 10.08 25.18
C SER A 22 -1.46 9.00 24.54
N CYS A 23 -2.78 8.99 24.79
CA CYS A 23 -3.70 8.04 24.16
C CYS A 23 -3.79 8.26 22.64
N ARG A 24 -3.83 9.52 22.20
CA ARG A 24 -3.81 9.87 20.76
C ARG A 24 -2.53 9.35 20.10
N LEU A 25 -1.38 9.67 20.71
CA LEU A 25 -0.07 9.27 20.22
C LEU A 25 0.05 7.74 20.14
N ILE A 26 -0.40 7.00 21.15
CA ILE A 26 -0.41 5.52 21.14
C ILE A 26 -1.32 4.97 20.04
N ASN A 27 -2.52 5.53 19.86
CA ASN A 27 -3.46 5.05 18.85
C ASN A 27 -2.95 5.33 17.43
N ASP A 28 -2.43 6.54 17.19
CA ASP A 28 -1.83 6.91 15.91
C ASP A 28 -0.57 6.11 15.61
N LEU A 29 0.28 5.84 16.62
CA LEU A 29 1.41 4.93 16.47
C LEU A 29 0.92 3.54 16.09
N THR A 30 -0.04 2.99 16.84
CA THR A 30 -0.56 1.63 16.63
C THR A 30 -1.15 1.48 15.23
N TYR A 31 -1.98 2.45 14.82
CA TYR A 31 -2.55 2.51 13.48
C TYR A 31 -1.44 2.56 12.43
N SER A 32 -0.45 3.45 12.59
CA SER A 32 0.67 3.58 11.64
C SER A 32 1.51 2.30 11.56
N PHE A 33 1.77 1.63 12.68
CA PHE A 33 2.51 0.38 12.71
C PHE A 33 1.76 -0.75 11.98
N ILE A 34 0.49 -0.94 12.30
CA ILE A 34 -0.32 -2.05 11.76
C ILE A 34 -0.67 -1.84 10.29
N THR A 35 -1.04 -0.62 9.90
CA THR A 35 -1.59 -0.35 8.55
C THR A 35 -0.54 0.09 7.54
N ILE A 36 0.59 0.66 7.99
CA ILE A 36 1.61 1.22 7.10
C ILE A 36 2.93 0.47 7.26
N ILE A 37 3.53 0.47 8.45
CA ILE A 37 4.91 -0.02 8.63
C ILE A 37 5.02 -1.52 8.40
N ILE A 38 4.16 -2.34 9.02
CA ILE A 38 4.22 -3.80 8.88
C ILE A 38 3.97 -4.22 7.43
N PRO A 39 2.91 -3.76 6.73
CA PRO A 39 2.71 -4.06 5.32
C PRO A 39 3.87 -3.62 4.42
N LEU A 40 4.47 -2.44 4.68
CA LEU A 40 5.64 -1.98 3.92
C LEU A 40 6.85 -2.88 4.13
N ILE A 41 7.17 -3.26 5.37
CA ILE A 41 8.28 -4.18 5.67
C ILE A 41 8.07 -5.51 4.95
N LEU A 42 6.86 -6.08 5.03
CA LEU A 42 6.53 -7.32 4.35
C LEU A 42 6.67 -7.18 2.82
N MET A 43 6.15 -6.10 2.23
CA MET A 43 6.28 -5.84 0.80
C MET A 43 7.75 -5.68 0.36
N ILE A 44 8.59 -5.04 1.17
CA ILE A 44 10.02 -4.90 0.89
C ILE A 44 10.70 -6.27 0.97
N ILE A 45 10.46 -7.05 2.03
CA ILE A 45 11.04 -8.39 2.18
C ILE A 45 10.63 -9.28 1.00
N PHE A 46 9.34 -9.36 0.69
CA PHE A 46 8.86 -10.15 -0.45
C PHE A 46 9.38 -9.63 -1.79
N GLY A 47 9.51 -8.31 -1.96
CA GLY A 47 10.11 -7.69 -3.14
C GLY A 47 11.58 -8.09 -3.32
N LEU A 48 12.39 -8.00 -2.26
CA LEU A 48 13.81 -8.38 -2.27
C LEU A 48 14.00 -9.89 -2.50
N LEU A 49 13.20 -10.72 -1.84
CA LEU A 49 13.20 -12.17 -2.06
C LEU A 49 12.84 -12.50 -3.52
N THR A 50 11.87 -11.81 -4.09
CA THR A 50 11.48 -11.98 -5.51
C THR A 50 12.65 -11.61 -6.42
N ILE A 51 13.32 -10.48 -6.20
CA ILE A 51 14.50 -10.07 -6.97
C ILE A 51 15.63 -11.09 -6.85
N SER A 52 15.94 -11.53 -5.63
CA SER A 52 17.00 -12.51 -5.37
C SER A 52 16.71 -13.84 -6.05
N HIS A 53 15.46 -14.31 -5.99
CA HIS A 53 15.03 -15.52 -6.68
C HIS A 53 15.13 -15.37 -8.21
N VAL A 54 14.67 -14.24 -8.77
CA VAL A 54 14.78 -13.97 -10.21
C VAL A 54 16.25 -13.92 -10.66
N HIS A 55 17.14 -13.28 -9.88
CA HIS A 55 18.58 -13.26 -10.16
C HIS A 55 19.19 -14.65 -10.09
N HIS A 56 18.85 -15.45 -9.08
CA HIS A 56 19.39 -16.79 -8.90
C HIS A 56 18.91 -17.75 -10.01
N VAL A 57 17.65 -17.62 -10.45
CA VAL A 57 17.09 -18.34 -11.59
C VAL A 57 17.80 -17.91 -12.87
N HIS A 58 17.98 -16.61 -13.10
CA HIS A 58 18.69 -16.08 -14.26
C HIS A 58 20.13 -16.60 -14.35
N ASN A 59 20.85 -16.62 -13.23
CA ASN A 59 22.23 -17.08 -13.18
C ASN A 59 22.34 -18.60 -13.41
N ARG A 60 21.42 -19.41 -12.86
CA ARG A 60 21.37 -20.85 -13.14
C ARG A 60 21.13 -21.13 -14.61
N ILE A 61 20.18 -20.43 -15.23
CA ILE A 61 19.87 -20.59 -16.65
C ILE A 61 21.07 -20.19 -17.52
N HIS A 62 21.76 -19.11 -17.18
CA HIS A 62 22.94 -18.66 -17.92
C HIS A 62 24.08 -19.69 -17.83
N HIS A 63 24.32 -20.28 -16.66
CA HIS A 63 25.34 -21.33 -16.48
C HIS A 63 24.97 -22.66 -17.17
N THR A 64 23.70 -23.04 -17.21
CA THR A 64 23.25 -24.23 -17.95
C THR A 64 23.31 -24.03 -19.47
N ILE A 65 23.01 -22.82 -19.97
CA ILE A 65 23.07 -22.49 -21.41
C ILE A 65 24.51 -22.34 -21.92
N SER A 66 25.44 -21.83 -21.10
CA SER A 66 26.87 -21.78 -21.47
C SER A 66 27.49 -23.17 -21.64
N GLY A 67 26.92 -24.22 -21.03
CA GLY A 67 27.33 -25.62 -21.23
C GLY A 67 26.59 -26.36 -22.35
N LEU A 68 25.37 -25.95 -22.72
CA LEU A 68 24.56 -26.53 -23.80
C LEU A 68 24.20 -25.45 -24.83
N LYS A 69 25.12 -25.15 -25.74
CA LYS A 69 25.02 -24.05 -26.72
C LYS A 69 23.85 -24.14 -27.72
N ASN A 70 23.04 -25.22 -27.71
CA ASN A 70 22.08 -25.53 -28.78
C ASN A 70 20.66 -25.94 -28.33
N MET A 71 20.27 -25.82 -27.06
CA MET A 71 18.90 -26.16 -26.68
C MET A 71 17.99 -24.91 -26.71
N PRO A 72 16.97 -24.86 -27.59
CA PRO A 72 16.06 -23.72 -27.64
C PRO A 72 15.34 -23.59 -26.30
N SER A 73 15.46 -22.41 -25.68
CA SER A 73 14.73 -22.06 -24.46
C SER A 73 13.26 -22.42 -24.63
N THR A 74 12.74 -23.31 -23.78
CA THR A 74 11.35 -23.73 -23.90
C THR A 74 10.44 -22.50 -23.77
N PRO A 75 9.39 -22.36 -24.60
CA PRO A 75 8.53 -21.17 -24.61
C PRO A 75 7.87 -20.87 -23.24
N LYS A 76 7.78 -21.88 -22.36
CA LYS A 76 7.27 -21.73 -20.99
C LYS A 76 8.20 -20.87 -20.10
N GLU A 77 9.51 -20.96 -20.27
CA GLU A 77 10.49 -20.26 -19.44
C GLU A 77 10.57 -18.77 -19.77
N LEU A 78 10.51 -18.43 -21.07
CA LEU A 78 10.37 -17.04 -21.54
C LEU A 78 9.07 -16.40 -21.05
N HIS A 79 7.98 -17.18 -20.99
CA HIS A 79 6.70 -16.69 -20.51
C HIS A 79 6.75 -16.36 -19.01
N ALA A 80 7.32 -17.24 -18.18
CA ALA A 80 7.49 -17.01 -16.75
C ALA A 80 8.33 -15.75 -16.45
N LYS A 81 9.46 -15.57 -17.15
CA LYS A 81 10.30 -14.36 -17.02
C LYS A 81 9.54 -13.07 -17.34
N LYS A 82 8.67 -13.10 -18.34
CA LYS A 82 7.84 -11.94 -18.72
C LYS A 82 6.80 -11.61 -17.63
N ILE A 83 6.24 -12.64 -16.99
CA ILE A 83 5.29 -12.48 -15.87
C ILE A 83 5.99 -11.85 -14.67
N ASP A 84 7.14 -12.40 -14.24
CA ASP A 84 7.88 -11.89 -13.09
C ASP A 84 8.28 -10.41 -13.26
N ARG A 85 8.75 -10.05 -14.46
CA ARG A 85 9.15 -8.68 -14.77
C ARG A 85 7.96 -7.71 -14.76
N ASN A 86 6.78 -8.18 -15.18
CA ASN A 86 5.54 -7.40 -15.10
C ASN A 86 5.07 -7.25 -13.65
N LEU A 87 5.13 -8.31 -12.85
CA LEU A 87 4.77 -8.27 -11.42
C LEU A 87 5.68 -7.30 -10.64
N LEU A 88 6.99 -7.34 -10.88
CA LEU A 88 7.94 -6.44 -10.25
C LEU A 88 7.71 -4.98 -10.65
N ARG A 89 7.47 -4.71 -11.94
CA ARG A 89 7.10 -3.37 -12.41
C ARG A 89 5.85 -2.86 -11.69
N MET A 90 4.88 -3.74 -11.49
CA MET A 90 3.64 -3.39 -10.82
C MET A 90 3.83 -3.06 -9.35
N LEU A 91 4.63 -3.87 -8.64
CA LEU A 91 5.00 -3.64 -7.25
C LEU A 91 5.71 -2.29 -7.08
N ILE A 92 6.64 -1.94 -7.97
CA ILE A 92 7.35 -0.65 -7.93
C ILE A 92 6.37 0.52 -8.11
N ILE A 93 5.45 0.42 -9.08
CA ILE A 93 4.44 1.45 -9.31
C ILE A 93 3.55 1.63 -8.08
N GLN A 94 3.14 0.53 -7.45
CA GLN A 94 2.33 0.55 -6.24
C GLN A 94 3.07 1.19 -5.05
N VAL A 95 4.32 0.78 -4.80
CA VAL A 95 5.13 1.36 -3.71
C VAL A 95 5.36 2.86 -3.94
N PHE A 96 5.66 3.27 -5.16
CA PHE A 96 5.88 4.66 -5.51
C PHE A 96 4.64 5.52 -5.25
N LEU A 97 3.47 5.08 -5.73
CA LEU A 97 2.23 5.83 -5.60
C LEU A 97 1.73 5.85 -4.15
N LEU A 98 1.87 4.75 -3.42
CA LEU A 98 1.53 4.68 -2.00
C LEU A 98 2.42 5.62 -1.17
N THR A 99 3.71 5.72 -1.50
CA THR A 99 4.62 6.65 -0.83
C THR A 99 4.19 8.11 -1.04
N ILE A 100 3.84 8.50 -2.27
CA ILE A 100 3.38 9.86 -2.58
C ILE A 100 2.07 10.19 -1.86
N LEU A 101 1.14 9.25 -1.81
CA LEU A 101 -0.18 9.45 -1.20
C LEU A 101 -0.12 9.46 0.34
N CYS A 102 0.82 8.73 0.95
CA CYS A 102 0.94 8.63 2.42
C CYS A 102 1.84 9.69 3.06
N ILE A 103 2.78 10.31 2.33
CA ILE A 103 3.64 11.37 2.90
C ILE A 103 2.81 12.55 3.49
N PRO A 104 1.81 13.10 2.80
CA PRO A 104 0.98 14.16 3.35
C PRO A 104 0.28 13.77 4.66
N GLN A 105 -0.13 12.51 4.78
CA GLN A 105 -0.81 11.96 5.95
C GLN A 105 0.11 11.92 7.17
N VAL A 106 1.36 11.49 6.98
CA VAL A 106 2.35 11.45 8.06
C VAL A 106 2.67 12.87 8.55
N ILE A 107 2.81 13.83 7.64
CA ILE A 107 3.12 15.22 7.99
C ILE A 107 1.98 15.86 8.79
N GLU A 108 0.73 15.66 8.37
CA GLU A 108 -0.46 16.17 9.07
C GLU A 108 -0.53 15.63 10.51
N LYS A 109 -0.44 14.30 10.67
CA LYS A 109 -0.55 13.67 11.99
C LYS A 109 0.56 14.10 12.94
N PHE A 110 1.79 14.26 12.44
CA PHE A 110 2.88 14.80 13.24
C PHE A 110 2.60 16.24 13.68
N HIS A 111 2.07 17.07 12.78
CA HIS A 111 1.74 18.46 13.07
C HIS A 111 0.61 18.59 14.10
N VAL A 112 -0.46 17.78 13.99
CA VAL A 112 -1.57 17.75 14.96
C VAL A 112 -1.14 17.18 16.30
N THR A 113 -0.21 16.22 16.33
CA THR A 113 0.28 15.60 17.57
C THR A 113 1.16 16.55 18.39
N LEU A 114 1.94 17.42 17.74
CA LEU A 114 2.90 18.31 18.40
C LEU A 114 2.31 19.66 18.82
N LYS A 115 1.15 20.06 18.29
CA LYS A 115 0.50 21.32 18.67
C LYS A 115 -0.33 21.16 19.96
N PRO A 116 -0.06 21.92 21.04
CA PRO A 116 -0.91 21.95 22.21
C PRO A 116 -2.27 22.59 21.88
N PHE A 117 -3.33 22.14 22.54
CA PHE A 117 -4.67 22.70 22.39
C PHE A 117 -4.76 24.11 22.95
N GLY A 118 -5.28 25.05 22.16
CA GLY A 118 -5.73 26.35 22.66
C GLY A 118 -5.55 27.50 21.67
N THR A 119 -6.64 28.25 21.48
CA THR A 119 -6.80 29.51 20.73
C THR A 119 -6.35 29.48 19.28
N GLU A 120 -7.00 28.65 18.48
CA GLU A 120 -6.93 28.76 17.03
C GLU A 120 -8.13 29.56 16.49
N SER A 121 -7.90 30.32 15.44
CA SER A 121 -8.94 31.12 14.75
C SER A 121 -9.95 30.19 14.05
N GLU A 122 -11.20 30.62 13.89
CA GLU A 122 -12.23 29.89 13.12
C GLU A 122 -11.75 29.51 11.70
N LEU A 123 -10.90 30.35 11.10
CA LEU A 123 -10.28 30.06 9.80
C LEU A 123 -9.30 28.89 9.85
N GLU A 124 -8.54 28.78 10.94
CA GLU A 124 -7.53 27.73 11.12
C GLU A 124 -8.21 26.37 11.34
N ASP A 125 -9.34 26.35 12.07
CA ASP A 125 -10.15 25.15 12.26
C ASP A 125 -10.83 24.68 10.96
N ALA A 126 -11.32 25.61 10.14
CA ALA A 126 -11.86 25.30 8.82
C ALA A 126 -10.79 24.71 7.87
N ILE A 127 -9.58 25.26 7.87
CA ILE A 127 -8.44 24.75 7.08
C ILE A 127 -8.04 23.35 7.54
N LYS A 128 -7.96 23.12 8.87
CA LYS A 128 -7.65 21.80 9.42
C LYS A 128 -8.70 20.76 9.04
N THR A 129 -9.98 21.10 9.17
CA THR A 129 -11.09 20.22 8.79
C THR A 129 -11.04 19.87 7.31
N PHE A 130 -10.74 20.85 6.44
CA PHE A 130 -10.55 20.59 5.00
C PHE A 130 -9.37 19.65 4.73
N LEU A 131 -8.20 19.92 5.32
CA LEU A 131 -7.00 19.10 5.15
C LEU A 131 -7.24 17.66 5.64
N TYR A 132 -7.89 17.50 6.79
CA TYR A 132 -8.27 16.20 7.34
C TYR A 132 -9.20 15.42 6.40
N ASN A 133 -10.21 16.08 5.82
CA ASN A 133 -11.10 15.43 4.85
C ASN A 133 -10.37 15.02 3.56
N VAL A 134 -9.44 15.84 3.08
CA VAL A 134 -8.58 15.50 1.94
C VAL A 134 -7.68 14.31 2.27
N GLU A 135 -7.16 14.24 3.49
CA GLU A 135 -6.32 13.14 3.97
C GLU A 135 -7.09 11.81 4.03
N ILE A 136 -8.31 11.83 4.57
CA ILE A 136 -9.22 10.67 4.56
C ILE A 136 -9.45 10.21 3.12
N LEU A 137 -9.74 11.14 2.20
CA LEU A 137 -9.97 10.80 0.80
C LEU A 137 -8.73 10.17 0.17
N LEU A 138 -7.54 10.73 0.44
CA LEU A 138 -6.25 10.16 0.03
C LEU A 138 -6.05 8.74 0.59
N ALA A 139 -6.46 8.48 1.84
CA ALA A 139 -6.38 7.15 2.46
C ALA A 139 -7.30 6.13 1.76
N PHE A 140 -8.52 6.53 1.41
CA PHE A 140 -9.44 5.69 0.64
C PHE A 140 -8.93 5.42 -0.77
N ILE A 141 -8.33 6.42 -1.42
CA ILE A 141 -7.68 6.24 -2.72
C ILE A 141 -6.51 5.28 -2.58
N ALA A 142 -5.61 5.49 -1.62
CA ALA A 142 -4.43 4.65 -1.41
C ALA A 142 -4.79 3.18 -1.09
N SER A 143 -5.86 2.93 -0.35
CA SER A 143 -6.33 1.58 -0.03
C SER A 143 -7.04 0.86 -1.19
N SER A 144 -7.74 1.61 -2.06
CA SER A 144 -8.37 1.05 -3.26
C SER A 144 -7.41 0.94 -4.45
N MET A 145 -6.31 1.70 -4.42
CA MET A 145 -5.33 1.78 -5.49
C MET A 145 -4.73 0.43 -5.93
N PRO A 146 -4.30 -0.48 -5.02
CA PRO A 146 -3.66 -1.73 -5.42
C PRO A 146 -4.54 -2.53 -6.36
N PHE A 147 -5.86 -2.59 -6.12
CA PHE A 147 -6.81 -3.27 -7.01
C PHE A 147 -6.76 -2.71 -8.44
N TYR A 148 -6.78 -1.38 -8.59
CA TYR A 148 -6.72 -0.74 -9.90
C TYR A 148 -5.37 -0.94 -10.57
N ILE A 149 -4.27 -0.90 -9.82
CA ILE A 149 -2.94 -1.19 -10.38
C ILE A 149 -2.84 -2.67 -10.79
N TYR A 150 -3.34 -3.62 -10.00
CA TYR A 150 -3.38 -5.05 -10.37
C TYR A 150 -4.22 -5.28 -11.63
N THR A 151 -5.35 -4.59 -11.75
CA THR A 151 -6.29 -4.77 -12.86
C THR A 151 -5.83 -4.05 -14.15
N LEU A 152 -5.26 -2.85 -14.04
CA LEU A 152 -4.87 -2.01 -15.18
C LEU A 152 -3.40 -2.20 -15.59
N ALA A 153 -2.48 -2.28 -14.63
CA ALA A 153 -1.04 -2.40 -14.87
C ALA A 153 -0.52 -3.85 -14.83
N GLY A 154 -1.27 -4.81 -14.25
CA GLY A 154 -0.96 -6.24 -14.29
C GLY A 154 -1.01 -6.88 -15.70
N GLY A 155 -1.42 -6.10 -16.72
CA GLY A 155 -1.38 -6.48 -18.13
C GLY A 155 -2.39 -7.58 -18.51
N ASN A 156 -2.13 -8.26 -19.62
CA ASN A 156 -3.02 -9.32 -20.15
C ASN A 156 -3.18 -10.52 -19.22
N LEU A 157 -2.24 -10.75 -18.29
CA LEU A 157 -2.29 -11.90 -17.39
C LEU A 157 -3.41 -11.75 -16.35
N PHE A 158 -3.42 -10.63 -15.62
CA PHE A 158 -4.43 -10.35 -14.61
C PHE A 158 -5.81 -10.13 -15.24
N ARG A 159 -5.88 -9.40 -16.36
CA ARG A 159 -7.12 -9.22 -17.11
C ARG A 159 -7.71 -10.54 -17.61
N LYS A 160 -6.89 -11.46 -18.14
CA LYS A 160 -7.38 -12.78 -18.54
C LYS A 160 -7.81 -13.62 -17.35
N GLY A 161 -7.04 -13.64 -16.26
CA GLY A 161 -7.41 -14.38 -15.05
C GLY A 161 -8.73 -13.87 -14.44
N PHE A 162 -8.93 -12.56 -14.39
CA PHE A 162 -10.17 -11.95 -13.90
C PHE A 162 -11.37 -12.27 -14.81
N LEU A 163 -11.21 -12.15 -16.13
CA LEU A 163 -12.25 -12.53 -17.08
C LEU A 163 -12.59 -14.03 -17.03
N ASP A 164 -11.60 -14.89 -16.83
CA ASP A 164 -11.80 -16.33 -16.70
C ASP A 164 -12.54 -16.69 -15.40
N LEU A 165 -12.22 -16.00 -14.30
CA LEU A 165 -12.94 -16.11 -13.03
C LEU A 165 -14.40 -15.67 -13.18
N ILE A 166 -14.65 -14.50 -13.79
CA ILE A 166 -16.01 -14.01 -14.04
C ILE A 166 -16.78 -15.00 -14.92
N ARG A 167 -16.17 -15.47 -16.02
CA ARG A 167 -16.81 -16.49 -16.89
C ARG A 167 -17.17 -17.76 -16.13
N ARG A 168 -16.29 -18.24 -15.25
CA ARG A 168 -16.58 -19.43 -14.42
C ARG A 168 -17.75 -19.20 -13.47
N ILE A 169 -17.86 -18.01 -12.88
CA ILE A 169 -18.97 -17.66 -11.99
C ILE A 169 -20.27 -17.52 -12.79
N THR A 170 -20.23 -16.88 -13.96
CA THR A 170 -21.41 -16.68 -14.83
C THR A 170 -21.89 -17.98 -15.49
N ASN A 171 -21.00 -18.92 -15.83
CA ASN A 171 -21.36 -20.19 -16.45
C ASN A 171 -21.75 -21.30 -15.45
N ASN A 172 -21.53 -21.08 -14.14
CA ASN A 172 -21.97 -22.00 -13.07
C ASN A 172 -23.36 -21.61 -12.50
N HIS A 173 -24.04 -20.65 -13.14
CA HIS A 173 -25.43 -20.26 -12.90
C HIS A 173 -26.23 -20.42 -14.19
#